data_AF-A0A1Y5IKK3-F1
#
_entry.id   AF-A0A1Y5IKK3-F1
#
_cell.length_a   1.000
_cell.length_b   1.000
_cell.length_c   1.000
_cell.angle_alpha   90.00
_cell.angle_beta   90.00
_cell.angle_gamma   90.00
#
_symmetry.space_group_name_H-M   'P 1'
#
loop_
_entity.id
_entity.type
_entity.pdbx_description
1 polymer ?
#
loop_
_entity_poly.entity_id
_entity_poly.type
_entity_poly.pdbx_seq_one_letter_code
_entity_poly.pdbx_strand_id
1 'polypeptide(L)'
;MWPTRTKGVGELRAYFRGLIFNCLTPLVRPVAFADFFFADILCSLAKSLSDIERVFCSARQGIILIHTSAGKCGDRSWTIPAVLIVPSVIRLLQCLRQYADTRDKKCLYNACKYMSAFPVIIISGVRHSIDHDDWVYFWRPRWIGFCVLNTIFSFYWDIKHDWALTMFGDPARRAREKTSAPLWLREHRIYGSPRVYYRAIFVNFVLRIVWTYKLASHLRHNSGVLWLVTMAEITRRFQWSLFRVEVEYIRRGYA
;
A
#
# COMPACT_ATOMS: atom_id res chain seq x y z
N MET A 1 17.96 -12.29 0.58
CA MET A 1 19.22 -12.75 -0.04
C MET A 1 20.04 -11.50 -0.32
N TRP A 2 20.94 -11.13 0.59
CA TRP A 2 21.82 -9.96 0.43
C TRP A 2 22.99 -10.35 -0.50
N PRO A 3 23.48 -9.46 -1.37
CA PRO A 3 24.67 -9.76 -2.17
C PRO A 3 25.85 -10.03 -1.23
N THR A 4 26.27 -11.30 -1.16
CA THR A 4 27.51 -11.73 -0.51
C THR A 4 28.62 -11.81 -1.55
N ARG A 5 29.88 -11.89 -1.12
CA ARG A 5 31.05 -12.11 -2.00
C ARG A 5 30.90 -13.27 -2.99
N THR A 6 30.01 -14.21 -2.71
CA THR A 6 29.72 -15.42 -3.52
C THR A 6 28.55 -15.27 -4.49
N LYS A 7 27.67 -14.28 -4.32
CA LYS A 7 26.47 -14.11 -5.14
C LYS A 7 26.61 -12.92 -6.08
N GLY A 8 26.83 -13.21 -7.35
CA GLY A 8 27.00 -12.19 -8.39
C GLY A 8 25.72 -11.37 -8.63
N VAL A 9 25.88 -10.18 -9.23
CA VAL A 9 24.78 -9.28 -9.62
C VAL A 9 23.74 -9.98 -10.51
N GLY A 10 24.14 -11.01 -11.27
CA GLY A 10 23.26 -11.83 -12.10
C GLY A 10 22.20 -12.59 -11.32
N GLU A 11 22.54 -13.16 -10.17
CA GLU A 11 21.57 -13.89 -9.32
C GLU A 11 20.54 -12.95 -8.71
N LEU A 12 20.97 -11.76 -8.29
CA LEU A 12 20.05 -10.73 -7.78
C LEU A 12 19.06 -10.28 -8.86
N ARG A 13 19.54 -10.07 -10.09
CA ARG A 13 18.67 -9.74 -11.24
C ARG A 13 17.69 -10.87 -11.53
N ALA A 14 18.13 -12.12 -11.50
CA ALA A 14 17.27 -13.27 -11.70
C ALA A 14 16.20 -13.38 -10.61
N TYR A 15 16.58 -13.19 -9.35
CA TYR A 15 15.64 -13.17 -8.22
C TYR A 15 14.61 -12.05 -8.35
N PHE A 16 15.05 -10.84 -8.70
CA PHE A 16 14.16 -9.70 -8.90
C PHE A 16 13.17 -9.93 -10.07
N ARG A 17 13.64 -10.50 -11.19
CA ARG A 17 12.74 -10.92 -12.28
C ARG A 17 11.73 -11.96 -11.81
N GLY A 18 12.17 -12.91 -10.98
CA GLY A 18 11.29 -13.89 -10.35
C GLY A 18 10.18 -13.23 -9.51
N LEU A 19 10.52 -12.25 -8.67
CA LEU A 19 9.54 -11.49 -7.87
C LEU A 19 8.53 -10.75 -8.73
N ILE A 20 8.98 -10.07 -9.80
CA ILE A 20 8.09 -9.40 -10.75
C ILE A 20 7.14 -10.41 -11.38
N PHE A 21 7.68 -11.51 -11.90
CA PHE A 21 6.89 -12.55 -12.54
C PHE A 21 5.85 -13.14 -11.58
N ASN A 22 6.23 -13.43 -10.34
CA ASN A 22 5.31 -13.95 -9.31
C ASN A 22 4.21 -12.94 -8.97
N CYS A 23 4.51 -11.64 -8.96
CA CYS A 23 3.51 -10.60 -8.74
C CYS A 23 2.56 -10.44 -9.93
N LEU A 24 3.03 -10.68 -11.15
CA LEU A 24 2.18 -10.69 -12.35
C LEU A 24 1.36 -11.98 -12.51
N THR A 25 1.77 -13.06 -11.84
CA THR A 25 1.10 -14.38 -11.88
C THR A 25 0.64 -14.85 -10.49
N PRO A 26 -0.11 -14.03 -9.73
CA PRO A 26 -0.38 -14.26 -8.32
C PRO A 26 -1.24 -15.50 -8.01
N LEU A 27 -1.91 -16.07 -9.02
CA LEU A 27 -2.77 -17.26 -8.89
C LEU A 27 -2.02 -18.58 -9.15
N VAL A 28 -0.87 -18.54 -9.83
CA VAL A 28 -0.20 -19.74 -10.33
C VAL A 28 0.71 -20.38 -9.27
N ARG A 29 1.24 -19.57 -8.33
CA ARG A 29 2.26 -20.00 -7.37
C ARG A 29 1.88 -19.69 -5.92
N PRO A 30 2.42 -20.44 -4.95
CA PRO A 30 2.27 -20.09 -3.55
C PRO A 30 2.95 -18.74 -3.27
N VAL A 31 2.30 -17.90 -2.46
CA VAL A 31 2.76 -16.54 -2.18
C VAL A 31 3.74 -16.57 -1.02
N ALA A 32 5.02 -16.27 -1.28
CA ALA A 32 6.02 -16.14 -0.23
C ALA A 32 5.99 -14.74 0.41
N PHE A 33 6.65 -14.59 1.56
CA PHE A 33 6.79 -13.30 2.24
C PHE A 33 7.42 -12.23 1.34
N ALA A 34 8.41 -12.59 0.52
CA ALA A 34 9.07 -11.65 -0.38
C ALA A 34 8.15 -11.15 -1.50
N ASP A 35 7.30 -12.03 -2.07
CA ASP A 35 6.30 -11.64 -3.08
C ASP A 35 5.24 -10.71 -2.46
N PHE A 36 4.78 -11.05 -1.25
CA PHE A 36 3.85 -10.21 -0.48
C PHE A 36 4.46 -8.84 -0.23
N PHE A 37 5.70 -8.78 0.27
CA PHE A 37 6.40 -7.55 0.62
C PHE A 37 6.67 -6.68 -0.61
N PHE A 38 7.11 -7.28 -1.71
CA PHE A 38 7.39 -6.57 -2.96
C PHE A 38 6.12 -5.97 -3.57
N ALA A 39 5.03 -6.73 -3.67
CA ALA A 39 3.76 -6.23 -4.19
C ALA A 39 3.21 -5.06 -3.35
N ASP A 40 3.47 -5.09 -2.06
CA ASP A 40 3.16 -4.06 -1.08
C ASP A 40 3.96 -2.76 -1.31
N ILE A 41 5.22 -2.86 -1.76
CA ILE A 41 6.00 -1.70 -2.24
C ILE A 41 5.41 -1.17 -3.55
N LEU A 42 4.96 -2.04 -4.46
CA LEU A 42 4.32 -1.62 -5.72
C LEU A 42 3.06 -0.77 -5.49
N CYS A 43 2.29 -1.04 -4.43
CA CYS A 43 1.14 -0.21 -4.05
C CYS A 43 1.51 1.26 -3.75
N SER A 44 2.67 1.51 -3.16
CA SER A 44 3.17 2.87 -2.95
C SER A 44 3.63 3.53 -4.25
N LEU A 45 4.12 2.73 -5.22
CA LEU A 45 4.57 3.17 -6.54
C LEU A 45 3.45 3.33 -7.57
N ALA A 46 2.19 3.02 -7.23
CA ALA A 46 1.06 3.07 -8.16
C ALA A 46 0.95 4.41 -8.91
N LYS A 47 1.22 5.53 -8.21
CA LYS A 47 1.19 6.87 -8.84
C LYS A 47 2.32 7.05 -9.84
N SER A 48 3.53 6.64 -9.49
CA SER A 48 4.70 6.70 -10.38
C SER A 48 4.48 5.84 -11.63
N LEU A 49 3.88 4.66 -11.49
CA LEU A 49 3.50 3.81 -12.62
C LEU A 49 2.49 4.50 -13.55
N SER A 50 1.51 5.18 -12.96
CA SER A 50 0.54 5.99 -13.73
C SER A 50 1.18 7.20 -14.42
N ASP A 51 2.19 7.84 -13.83
CA ASP A 51 2.91 8.94 -14.50
C ASP A 51 3.78 8.45 -15.66
N ILE A 52 4.40 7.27 -15.54
CA ILE A 52 5.13 6.63 -16.64
C ILE A 52 4.19 6.37 -17.82
N GLU A 53 2.98 5.87 -17.55
CA GLU A 53 1.97 5.65 -18.59
C GLU A 53 1.60 6.95 -19.30
N ARG A 54 1.41 8.05 -18.56
CA ARG A 54 1.14 9.38 -19.15
C ARG A 54 2.28 9.86 -20.04
N VAL A 55 3.53 9.72 -19.58
CA VAL A 55 4.72 10.08 -20.38
C VAL A 55 4.75 9.28 -21.68
N PHE A 56 4.47 7.98 -21.61
CA PHE A 56 4.46 7.11 -22.78
C PHE A 56 3.31 7.44 -23.76
N CYS A 57 2.12 7.74 -23.23
CA CYS A 57 0.98 8.18 -24.03
C CYS A 57 1.28 9.52 -24.75
N SER A 58 1.86 10.48 -24.02
CA SER A 58 2.26 11.79 -24.56
C SER A 58 3.33 11.67 -25.65
N ALA A 59 4.35 10.85 -25.41
CA ALA A 59 5.42 10.59 -26.37
C ALA A 59 4.88 9.99 -27.69
N ARG A 60 3.93 9.06 -27.61
CA ARG A 60 3.27 8.47 -28.80
C ARG A 60 2.44 9.48 -29.60
N GLN A 61 1.91 10.50 -28.94
CA GLN A 61 1.13 11.57 -29.60
C GLN A 61 2.02 12.72 -30.09
N GLY A 62 3.35 12.65 -29.91
CA GLY A 62 4.27 13.71 -30.28
C GLY A 62 4.16 14.97 -29.39
N ILE A 63 3.49 14.87 -28.24
CA ILE A 63 3.33 15.99 -27.30
C ILE A 63 4.49 15.93 -26.29
N ILE A 64 5.38 16.92 -26.35
CA ILE A 64 6.58 16.99 -25.50
C ILE A 64 6.30 17.69 -24.16
N LEU A 65 5.32 18.61 -24.09
CA LEU A 65 4.90 19.25 -22.83
C LEU A 65 3.79 18.48 -22.11
N ILE A 66 4.17 17.82 -21.01
CA ILE A 66 3.31 17.03 -20.12
C ILE A 66 2.20 17.89 -19.49
N HIS A 67 2.47 19.17 -19.20
CA HIS A 67 1.54 20.09 -18.52
C HIS A 67 0.35 20.55 -19.36
N THR A 68 0.41 20.40 -20.69
CA THR A 68 -0.65 20.79 -21.63
C THR A 68 -1.52 19.61 -22.08
N SER A 69 -1.32 18.41 -21.53
CA SER A 69 -2.06 17.20 -21.93
C SER A 69 -3.51 17.16 -21.43
N ALA A 70 -4.29 18.23 -21.65
CA ALA A 70 -5.74 18.16 -21.55
C ALA A 70 -6.28 17.27 -22.69
N GLY A 71 -6.81 16.08 -22.38
CA GLY A 71 -7.37 15.17 -23.38
C GLY A 71 -7.11 13.68 -23.13
N LYS A 72 -6.91 12.93 -24.22
CA LYS A 72 -6.82 11.44 -24.26
C LYS A 72 -5.72 10.84 -23.38
N CYS A 73 -4.62 11.55 -23.12
CA CYS A 73 -3.50 11.08 -22.29
C CYS A 73 -3.46 11.70 -20.88
N GLY A 74 -4.40 12.59 -20.57
CA GLY A 74 -4.44 13.32 -19.30
C GLY A 74 -5.68 13.01 -18.49
N ASP A 75 -6.33 14.02 -17.94
CA ASP A 75 -7.36 13.83 -16.91
C ASP A 75 -8.62 13.08 -17.33
N ARG A 76 -8.87 12.92 -18.65
CA ARG A 76 -9.99 12.16 -19.20
C ARG A 76 -9.60 10.71 -19.59
N SER A 77 -8.35 10.31 -19.38
CA SER A 77 -7.93 8.95 -19.71
C SER A 77 -8.37 7.93 -18.67
N TRP A 78 -9.04 6.88 -19.14
CA TRP A 78 -9.36 5.69 -18.35
C TRP A 78 -8.14 4.80 -18.07
N THR A 79 -7.03 4.98 -18.80
CA THR A 79 -5.81 4.20 -18.58
C THR A 79 -5.13 4.54 -17.25
N ILE A 80 -5.25 5.78 -16.78
CA ILE A 80 -4.69 6.26 -15.51
C ILE A 80 -5.29 5.51 -14.30
N PRO A 81 -6.62 5.50 -14.09
CA PRO A 81 -7.22 4.73 -13.00
C PRO A 81 -7.00 3.22 -13.19
N ALA A 82 -6.94 2.73 -14.44
CA ALA A 82 -6.63 1.32 -14.72
C ALA A 82 -5.21 0.95 -14.25
N VAL A 83 -4.18 1.76 -14.52
CA VAL A 83 -2.82 1.50 -14.03
C VAL A 83 -2.72 1.66 -12.50
N LEU A 84 -3.42 2.64 -11.93
CA LEU A 84 -3.46 2.86 -10.47
C LEU A 84 -4.04 1.66 -9.69
N ILE A 85 -5.01 0.94 -10.27
CA ILE A 85 -5.66 -0.19 -9.59
C ILE A 85 -4.82 -1.48 -9.63
N VAL A 86 -3.91 -1.62 -10.60
CA VAL A 86 -3.14 -2.86 -10.84
C VAL A 86 -2.46 -3.38 -9.59
N PRO A 87 -1.69 -2.58 -8.81
CA PRO A 87 -1.03 -3.10 -7.60
C PRO A 87 -2.03 -3.64 -6.58
N SER A 88 -3.15 -2.95 -6.37
CA SER A 88 -4.20 -3.39 -5.44
C SER A 88 -4.90 -4.68 -5.90
N VAL A 89 -5.08 -4.86 -7.22
CA VAL A 89 -5.60 -6.11 -7.80
C VAL A 89 -4.62 -7.26 -7.59
N ILE A 90 -3.33 -7.05 -7.86
CA ILE A 90 -2.29 -8.06 -7.61
C ILE A 90 -2.36 -8.54 -6.16
N ARG A 91 -2.45 -7.60 -5.21
CA ARG A 91 -2.55 -7.92 -3.78
C ARG A 91 -3.83 -8.68 -3.43
N LEU A 92 -4.96 -8.27 -3.99
CA LEU A 92 -6.21 -9.00 -3.82
C LEU A 92 -6.08 -10.46 -4.27
N LEU A 93 -5.56 -10.69 -5.48
CA LEU A 93 -5.38 -12.03 -6.03
C LEU A 93 -4.40 -12.87 -5.20
N GLN A 94 -3.29 -12.28 -4.73
CA GLN A 94 -2.37 -12.95 -3.81
C GLN A 94 -3.06 -13.37 -2.50
N CYS A 95 -3.92 -12.52 -1.94
CA CYS A 95 -4.65 -12.83 -0.71
C CYS A 95 -5.66 -13.95 -0.92
N LEU A 96 -6.37 -13.95 -2.06
CA LEU A 96 -7.31 -15.01 -2.41
C LEU A 96 -6.60 -16.34 -2.66
N ARG A 97 -5.44 -16.33 -3.33
CA ARG A 97 -4.61 -17.52 -3.52
C ARG A 97 -4.14 -18.09 -2.18
N GLN A 98 -3.62 -17.23 -1.30
CA GLN A 98 -3.18 -17.64 0.03
C GLN A 98 -4.33 -18.20 0.87
N TYR A 99 -5.55 -17.66 0.73
CA TYR A 99 -6.74 -18.24 1.35
C TYR A 99 -7.07 -19.62 0.78
N ALA A 100 -6.98 -19.81 -0.54
CA ALA A 100 -7.22 -21.10 -1.17
C ALA A 100 -6.25 -22.19 -0.64
N ASP A 101 -4.98 -21.82 -0.43
CA ASP A 101 -3.93 -22.72 0.05
C ASP A 101 -4.00 -23.00 1.57
N THR A 102 -4.22 -21.97 2.38
CA THR A 102 -4.12 -22.07 3.86
C THR A 102 -5.46 -22.19 4.57
N ARG A 103 -6.55 -21.77 3.91
CA ARG A 103 -7.89 -21.57 4.48
C ARG A 103 -7.94 -20.66 5.71
N ASP A 104 -6.91 -19.83 5.94
CA ASP A 104 -6.91 -18.86 7.04
C ASP A 104 -7.80 -17.65 6.69
N LYS A 105 -8.86 -17.44 7.47
CA LYS A 105 -9.80 -16.31 7.33
C LYS A 105 -9.09 -14.94 7.34
N LYS A 106 -7.91 -14.82 7.96
CA LYS A 106 -7.08 -13.59 7.90
C LYS A 106 -6.77 -13.16 6.47
N CYS A 107 -6.59 -14.12 5.57
CA CYS A 107 -6.34 -13.83 4.16
C CYS A 107 -7.53 -13.12 3.50
N LEU A 108 -8.77 -13.50 3.87
CA LEU A 108 -9.98 -12.83 3.39
C LEU A 108 -10.11 -11.41 3.94
N TYR A 109 -9.78 -11.20 5.22
CA TYR A 109 -9.76 -9.83 5.76
C TYR A 109 -8.72 -8.95 5.04
N ASN A 110 -7.55 -9.50 4.69
CA ASN A 110 -6.58 -8.76 3.88
C ASN A 110 -7.11 -8.49 2.46
N ALA A 111 -7.84 -9.43 1.85
CA ALA A 111 -8.50 -9.23 0.57
C ALA A 111 -9.53 -8.08 0.65
N CYS A 112 -10.36 -8.05 1.70
CA CYS A 112 -11.30 -6.95 1.96
C CYS A 112 -10.61 -5.59 2.10
N LYS A 113 -9.41 -5.53 2.72
CA LYS A 113 -8.59 -4.32 2.76
C LYS A 113 -8.34 -3.77 1.36
N TYR A 114 -7.87 -4.60 0.43
CA TYR A 114 -7.55 -4.16 -0.93
C TYR A 114 -8.80 -3.87 -1.75
N MET A 115 -9.90 -4.60 -1.53
CA MET A 115 -11.19 -4.29 -2.15
C MET A 115 -11.71 -2.91 -1.75
N SER A 116 -11.52 -2.51 -0.47
CA SER A 116 -11.96 -1.18 0.00
C SER A 116 -11.27 -0.01 -0.70
N ALA A 117 -10.13 -0.23 -1.37
CA ALA A 117 -9.44 0.80 -2.13
C ALA A 117 -10.04 1.02 -3.53
N PHE A 118 -10.76 0.03 -4.09
CA PHE A 118 -11.28 0.12 -5.46
C PHE A 118 -12.31 1.23 -5.65
N PRO A 119 -13.33 1.40 -4.79
CA PRO A 119 -14.28 2.50 -4.93
C PRO A 119 -13.59 3.86 -4.89
N VAL A 120 -12.57 4.01 -4.03
CA VAL A 120 -11.79 5.25 -3.93
C VAL A 120 -11.08 5.55 -5.25
N ILE A 121 -10.39 4.56 -5.83
CA ILE A 121 -9.63 4.73 -7.09
C ILE A 121 -10.58 4.98 -8.27
N ILE A 122 -11.64 4.19 -8.40
CA ILE A 122 -12.60 4.26 -9.51
C ILE A 122 -13.29 5.63 -9.51
N ILE A 123 -13.87 6.05 -8.37
CA ILE A 123 -14.55 7.35 -8.26
C ILE A 123 -13.58 8.52 -8.52
N SER A 124 -12.33 8.41 -8.07
CA SER A 124 -11.29 9.41 -8.37
C SER A 124 -10.94 9.49 -9.86
N GLY A 125 -10.99 8.35 -10.56
CA GLY A 125 -10.73 8.23 -11.99
C GLY A 125 -11.85 8.85 -12.84
N VAL A 126 -13.10 8.60 -12.48
CA VAL A 126 -14.27 9.08 -13.24
C VAL A 126 -14.69 10.50 -12.92
N ARG A 127 -14.07 11.13 -11.91
CA ARG A 127 -14.43 12.49 -11.47
C ARG A 127 -14.55 13.50 -12.62
N HIS A 128 -13.64 13.48 -13.59
CA HIS A 128 -13.64 14.45 -14.70
C HIS A 128 -14.75 14.20 -15.73
N SER A 129 -15.44 13.06 -15.65
CA SER A 129 -16.59 12.71 -16.48
C SER A 129 -17.93 13.00 -15.81
N ILE A 130 -17.92 13.40 -14.54
CA ILE A 130 -19.10 13.69 -13.73
C ILE A 130 -19.30 15.20 -13.70
N ASP A 131 -20.56 15.64 -13.79
CA ASP A 131 -20.92 17.05 -13.68
C ASP A 131 -20.55 17.63 -12.30
N HIS A 132 -20.37 18.96 -12.20
CA HIS A 132 -19.95 19.59 -10.96
C HIS A 132 -20.94 19.37 -9.82
N ASP A 133 -22.25 19.52 -10.08
CA ASP A 133 -23.27 19.43 -9.04
C ASP A 133 -23.41 17.99 -8.55
N ASP A 134 -23.44 17.03 -9.46
CA ASP A 134 -23.42 15.59 -9.14
C ASP A 134 -22.16 15.22 -8.35
N TRP A 135 -21.01 15.77 -8.70
CA TRP A 135 -19.77 15.53 -7.96
C TRP A 135 -19.89 16.05 -6.52
N VAL A 136 -20.33 17.29 -6.33
CA VAL A 136 -20.35 17.94 -5.02
C VAL A 136 -21.37 17.29 -4.08
N TYR A 137 -22.59 17.04 -4.55
CA TYR A 137 -23.69 16.60 -3.70
C TYR A 137 -23.83 15.07 -3.62
N PHE A 138 -23.47 14.34 -4.68
CA PHE A 138 -23.65 12.89 -4.72
C PHE A 138 -22.32 12.13 -4.55
N TRP A 139 -21.34 12.35 -5.42
CA TRP A 139 -20.15 11.48 -5.47
C TRP A 139 -19.12 11.79 -4.39
N ARG A 140 -18.91 13.07 -4.06
CA ARG A 140 -17.89 13.51 -3.09
C ARG A 140 -18.13 12.99 -1.68
N PRO A 141 -19.35 13.04 -1.08
CA PRO A 141 -19.58 12.48 0.25
C PRO A 141 -19.34 10.97 0.30
N ARG A 142 -19.76 10.23 -0.73
CA ARG A 142 -19.54 8.79 -0.86
C ARG A 142 -18.05 8.45 -1.00
N TRP A 143 -17.35 9.21 -1.84
CA TRP A 143 -15.90 9.09 -1.99
C TRP A 143 -15.17 9.31 -0.66
N ILE A 144 -15.53 10.36 0.10
CA ILE A 144 -14.99 10.60 1.45
C ILE A 144 -15.30 9.43 2.38
N GLY A 145 -16.52 8.88 2.34
CA GLY A 145 -16.89 7.69 3.11
C GLY A 145 -15.99 6.48 2.80
N PHE A 146 -15.79 6.16 1.52
CA PHE A 146 -14.89 5.08 1.11
C PHE A 146 -13.43 5.35 1.49
N CYS A 147 -12.98 6.60 1.38
CA CYS A 147 -11.67 7.05 1.83
C CYS A 147 -11.44 6.79 3.33
N VAL A 148 -12.44 7.13 4.16
CA VAL A 148 -12.40 6.90 5.61
C VAL A 148 -12.40 5.40 5.92
N LEU A 149 -13.29 4.62 5.30
CA LEU A 149 -13.35 3.17 5.49
C LEU A 149 -12.02 2.50 5.10
N ASN A 150 -11.46 2.85 3.95
CA ASN A 150 -10.17 2.33 3.50
C ASN A 150 -9.05 2.72 4.47
N THR A 151 -9.04 3.97 4.95
CA THR A 151 -8.04 4.47 5.88
C THR A 151 -8.10 3.72 7.21
N ILE A 152 -9.29 3.57 7.81
CA ILE A 152 -9.47 2.86 9.08
C ILE A 152 -9.06 1.39 8.95
N PHE A 153 -9.55 0.70 7.91
CA PHE A 153 -9.23 -0.71 7.71
C PHE A 153 -7.72 -0.91 7.53
N SER A 154 -7.11 -0.11 6.66
CA SER A 154 -5.70 -0.24 6.33
C SER A 154 -4.82 0.14 7.53
N PHE A 155 -5.22 1.13 8.32
CA PHE A 155 -4.53 1.51 9.56
C PHE A 155 -4.60 0.41 10.62
N TYR A 156 -5.78 -0.17 10.82
CA TYR A 156 -5.96 -1.33 11.69
C TYR A 156 -5.04 -2.48 11.26
N TRP A 157 -5.00 -2.77 9.95
CA TRP A 157 -4.18 -3.84 9.40
C TRP A 157 -2.68 -3.62 9.68
N ASP A 158 -2.17 -2.41 9.42
CA ASP A 158 -0.77 -2.09 9.65
C ASP A 158 -0.35 -2.33 11.11
N ILE A 159 -1.17 -1.87 12.07
CA ILE A 159 -0.86 -2.01 13.50
C ILE A 159 -0.99 -3.47 13.94
N LYS A 160 -2.14 -4.09 13.66
CA LYS A 160 -2.49 -5.39 14.24
C LYS A 160 -1.80 -6.56 13.54
N HIS A 161 -1.74 -6.54 12.21
CA HIS A 161 -1.28 -7.68 11.41
C HIS A 161 0.13 -7.48 10.86
N ASP A 162 0.48 -6.26 10.45
CA ASP A 162 1.80 -6.01 9.89
C ASP A 162 2.86 -5.85 10.97
N TRP A 163 2.59 -5.02 11.97
CA TRP A 163 3.46 -4.76 13.12
C TRP A 163 3.20 -5.69 14.32
N ALA A 164 2.18 -6.53 14.22
CA ALA A 164 1.78 -7.51 15.25
C ALA A 164 1.62 -6.91 16.66
N LEU A 165 1.19 -5.64 16.74
CA LEU A 165 1.02 -4.95 18.01
C LEU A 165 -0.23 -5.43 18.75
N THR A 166 -0.16 -5.43 20.07
CA THR A 166 -1.21 -6.01 20.93
C THR A 166 -2.31 -5.00 21.27
N MET A 167 -2.33 -3.81 20.65
CA MET A 167 -3.30 -2.73 20.91
C MET A 167 -4.77 -3.19 20.91
N PHE A 168 -5.13 -4.13 20.02
CA PHE A 168 -6.47 -4.74 19.93
C PHE A 168 -6.49 -6.20 20.40
N GLY A 169 -5.63 -6.57 21.35
CA GLY A 169 -5.57 -7.90 21.94
C GLY A 169 -6.54 -8.05 23.12
N ASP A 170 -6.99 -9.28 23.37
CA ASP A 170 -7.86 -9.60 24.49
C ASP A 170 -7.17 -9.28 25.83
N PRO A 171 -7.73 -8.36 26.65
CA PRO A 171 -7.20 -8.04 27.97
C PRO A 171 -7.06 -9.27 28.87
N ALA A 172 -7.97 -10.25 28.72
CA ALA A 172 -7.96 -11.48 29.52
C ALA A 172 -6.77 -12.39 29.20
N ARG A 173 -6.33 -12.42 27.93
CA ARG A 173 -5.14 -13.17 27.51
C ARG A 173 -3.86 -12.50 28.03
N ARG A 174 -3.84 -11.16 28.06
CA ARG A 174 -2.72 -10.36 28.58
C ARG A 174 -2.59 -10.41 30.11
N ALA A 175 -3.67 -10.69 30.84
CA ALA A 175 -3.63 -10.93 32.28
C ALA A 175 -3.13 -12.35 32.63
N ARG A 176 -3.31 -13.31 31.71
CA ARG A 176 -2.90 -14.72 31.88
C ARG A 176 -1.43 -14.96 31.58
N GLU A 177 -0.90 -14.28 30.57
CA GLU A 177 0.54 -14.22 30.30
C GLU A 177 1.13 -13.13 31.24
N LYS A 178 1.97 -13.50 32.21
CA LYS A 178 2.69 -12.55 33.09
C LYS A 178 3.72 -11.73 32.28
N THR A 179 3.26 -10.95 31.32
CA THR A 179 4.12 -10.26 30.37
C THR A 179 4.44 -8.86 30.92
N SER A 180 5.72 -8.59 31.20
CA SER A 180 6.24 -7.26 31.57
C SER A 180 6.26 -6.27 30.38
N ALA A 181 5.38 -6.48 29.40
CA ALA A 181 5.31 -5.69 28.19
C ALA A 181 4.52 -4.39 28.45
N PRO A 182 5.01 -3.22 28.01
CA PRO A 182 4.25 -1.98 28.10
C PRO A 182 2.93 -2.09 27.32
N LEU A 183 1.91 -1.36 27.78
CA LEU A 183 0.56 -1.34 27.21
C LEU A 183 0.60 -1.30 25.67
N TRP A 184 -0.19 -2.13 25.01
CA TRP A 184 -0.39 -2.15 23.54
C TRP A 184 0.81 -2.55 22.65
N LEU A 185 1.97 -2.86 23.23
CA LEU A 185 3.17 -3.31 22.49
C LEU A 185 3.41 -4.82 22.67
N ARG A 186 4.35 -5.35 21.86
CA ARG A 186 4.87 -6.72 22.01
C ARG A 186 5.97 -6.76 23.07
N GLU A 187 6.20 -7.93 23.63
CA GLU A 187 7.28 -8.17 24.61
C GLU A 187 8.66 -8.07 23.95
N HIS A 188 8.93 -8.93 22.97
CA HIS A 188 10.17 -8.91 22.19
C HIS A 188 10.14 -7.82 21.13
N ARG A 189 11.12 -6.90 21.22
CA ARG A 189 11.25 -5.70 20.39
C ARG A 189 12.73 -5.45 20.15
N ILE A 190 13.11 -5.32 18.89
CA ILE A 190 14.49 -5.04 18.49
C ILE A 190 14.80 -3.56 18.75
N TYR A 191 13.84 -2.66 18.53
CA TYR A 191 14.07 -1.22 18.64
C TYR A 191 14.04 -0.66 20.07
N GLY A 192 14.06 -1.53 21.09
CA GLY A 192 14.28 -1.22 22.52
C GLY A 192 13.25 -0.29 23.17
N SER A 193 13.21 0.98 22.76
CA SER A 193 12.37 2.02 23.34
C SER A 193 10.90 1.89 22.90
N PRO A 194 9.93 1.80 23.83
CA PRO A 194 8.50 1.79 23.52
C PRO A 194 8.05 3.05 22.75
N ARG A 195 8.71 4.20 22.98
CA ARG A 195 8.37 5.49 22.38
C ARG A 195 8.49 5.46 20.85
N VAL A 196 9.42 4.67 20.31
CA VAL A 196 9.63 4.53 18.87
C VAL A 196 8.38 3.96 18.19
N TYR A 197 7.75 2.95 18.80
CA TYR A 197 6.53 2.33 18.28
C TYR A 197 5.34 3.29 18.33
N TYR A 198 5.16 4.02 19.44
CA TYR A 198 4.08 5.00 19.54
C TYR A 198 4.21 6.15 18.53
N ARG A 199 5.44 6.68 18.36
CA ARG A 199 5.71 7.67 17.32
C ARG A 199 5.45 7.11 15.93
N ALA A 200 5.88 5.88 15.66
CA ALA A 200 5.63 5.23 14.39
C ALA A 200 4.13 5.04 14.10
N ILE A 201 3.32 4.65 15.10
CA ILE A 201 1.86 4.55 14.99
C ILE A 201 1.25 5.91 14.59
N PHE A 202 1.62 6.97 15.32
CA PHE A 202 1.12 8.31 15.05
C PHE A 202 1.52 8.80 13.66
N VAL A 203 2.79 8.68 13.30
CA VAL A 203 3.30 9.06 11.97
C VAL A 203 2.60 8.26 10.87
N ASN A 204 2.36 6.96 11.06
CA ASN A 204 1.65 6.14 10.08
C ASN A 204 0.18 6.57 9.90
N PHE A 205 -0.48 7.00 10.97
CA PHE A 205 -1.85 7.53 10.90
C PHE A 205 -1.89 8.80 10.04
N VAL A 206 -1.04 9.79 10.36
CA VAL A 206 -0.97 11.06 9.63
C VAL A 206 -0.62 10.85 8.16
N LEU A 207 0.43 10.05 7.88
CA LEU A 207 0.86 9.79 6.51
C LEU A 207 -0.16 8.99 5.70
N ARG A 208 -1.02 8.18 6.34
CA ARG A 208 -2.11 7.48 5.63
C ARG A 208 -3.23 8.44 5.21
N ILE A 209 -3.55 9.44 6.02
CA ILE A 209 -4.48 10.51 5.62
C ILE A 209 -3.91 11.24 4.38
N VAL A 210 -2.60 11.52 4.39
CA VAL A 210 -1.89 12.13 3.26
C VAL A 210 -1.96 11.26 1.99
N TRP A 211 -1.87 9.94 2.11
CA TRP A 211 -2.02 9.03 0.97
C TRP A 211 -3.40 9.15 0.32
N THR A 212 -4.46 9.18 1.13
CA THR A 212 -5.84 9.35 0.65
C THR A 212 -6.03 10.72 0.00
N TYR A 213 -5.38 11.75 0.57
CA TYR A 213 -5.37 13.09 0.00
C TYR A 213 -4.78 13.10 -1.42
N LYS A 214 -3.74 12.30 -1.72
CA LYS A 214 -3.13 12.17 -3.07
C LYS A 214 -4.14 11.95 -4.21
N LEU A 215 -5.25 11.28 -3.93
CA LEU A 215 -6.28 10.95 -4.92
C LEU A 215 -7.26 12.11 -5.18
N ALA A 216 -7.22 13.17 -4.36
CA ALA A 216 -8.00 14.38 -4.59
C ALA A 216 -7.51 15.08 -5.88
N SER A 217 -8.42 15.27 -6.85
CA SER A 217 -8.06 15.81 -8.17
C SER A 217 -7.47 17.21 -8.14
N HIS A 218 -7.80 18.02 -7.13
CA HIS A 218 -7.32 19.39 -6.98
C HIS A 218 -5.79 19.44 -6.80
N LEU A 219 -5.16 18.34 -6.37
CA LEU A 219 -3.71 18.26 -6.18
C LEU A 219 -2.94 18.01 -7.47
N ARG A 220 -3.60 17.54 -8.54
CA ARG A 220 -2.92 17.29 -9.82
C ARG A 220 -2.35 18.56 -10.45
N HIS A 221 -2.93 19.71 -10.08
CA HIS A 221 -2.54 21.02 -10.61
C HIS A 221 -1.39 21.66 -9.80
N ASN A 222 -1.11 21.15 -8.58
CA ASN A 222 -0.03 21.63 -7.74
C ASN A 222 1.08 20.55 -7.64
N SER A 223 2.03 20.63 -8.57
CA SER A 223 3.15 19.69 -8.69
C SER A 223 4.01 19.60 -7.42
N GLY A 224 4.20 20.72 -6.71
CA GLY A 224 4.95 20.76 -5.46
C GLY A 224 4.29 19.95 -4.34
N VAL A 225 2.98 20.12 -4.15
CA VAL A 225 2.25 19.33 -3.15
C VAL A 225 2.19 17.86 -3.55
N LEU A 226 1.99 17.55 -4.82
CA LEU A 226 2.01 16.16 -5.31
C LEU A 226 3.37 15.49 -5.05
N TRP A 227 4.47 16.20 -5.28
CA TRP A 227 5.82 15.71 -4.98
C TRP A 227 6.00 15.44 -3.48
N LEU A 228 5.61 16.38 -2.62
CA LEU A 228 5.67 16.24 -1.16
C LEU A 228 4.84 15.03 -0.66
N VAL A 229 3.60 14.90 -1.15
CA VAL A 229 2.72 13.77 -0.82
C VAL A 229 3.33 12.43 -1.28
N THR A 230 4.03 12.42 -2.40
CA THR A 230 4.71 11.22 -2.90
C THR A 230 5.93 10.87 -2.05
N MET A 231 6.74 11.85 -1.64
CA MET A 231 7.85 11.65 -0.70
C MET A 231 7.39 11.19 0.68
N ALA A 232 6.27 11.73 1.15
CA ALA A 232 5.61 11.33 2.39
C ALA A 232 5.20 9.84 2.35
N GLU A 233 4.66 9.36 1.21
CA GLU A 233 4.32 7.95 1.03
C GLU A 233 5.54 7.02 1.00
N ILE A 234 6.64 7.45 0.36
CA ILE A 234 7.91 6.70 0.37
C ILE A 234 8.42 6.55 1.81
N THR A 235 8.43 7.66 2.56
CA THR A 235 8.86 7.67 3.97
C THR A 235 8.00 6.76 4.83
N ARG A 236 6.67 6.81 4.65
CA ARG A 236 5.73 5.92 5.33
C ARG A 236 6.06 4.45 5.07
N ARG A 237 6.35 4.10 3.81
CA ARG A 237 6.63 2.72 3.42
C ARG A 237 7.98 2.23 3.92
N PHE A 238 8.98 3.10 3.94
CA PHE A 238 10.27 2.82 4.57
C PHE A 238 10.09 2.51 6.06
N GLN A 239 9.36 3.36 6.80
CA GLN A 239 9.03 3.12 8.19
C GLN A 239 8.28 1.79 8.39
N TRP A 240 7.22 1.54 7.60
CA TRP A 240 6.45 0.29 7.67
C TRP A 240 7.33 -0.94 7.45
N SER A 241 8.30 -0.86 6.53
CA SER A 241 9.20 -1.96 6.18
C SER A 241 10.07 -2.39 7.35
N LEU A 242 10.60 -1.43 8.13
CA LEU A 242 11.45 -1.72 9.30
C LEU A 242 10.71 -2.59 10.32
N PHE A 243 9.52 -2.14 10.74
CA PHE A 243 8.70 -2.88 11.72
C PHE A 243 8.17 -4.21 11.14
N ARG A 244 7.85 -4.26 9.85
CA ARG A 244 7.39 -5.51 9.21
C ARG A 244 8.50 -6.56 9.17
N VAL A 245 9.72 -6.17 8.80
CA VAL A 245 10.88 -7.06 8.79
C VAL A 245 11.24 -7.49 10.20
N GLU A 246 11.18 -6.60 11.19
CA GLU A 246 11.35 -6.94 12.60
C GLU A 246 10.38 -8.06 13.03
N VAL A 247 9.10 -7.95 12.68
CA VAL A 247 8.09 -8.98 13.03
C VAL A 247 8.43 -10.33 12.43
N GLU A 248 8.83 -10.35 11.16
CA GLU A 248 9.19 -11.58 10.48
C GLU A 248 10.49 -12.18 11.04
N TYR A 249 11.46 -11.34 11.39
CA TYR A 249 12.71 -11.75 12.03
C TYR A 249 12.46 -12.44 13.37
N ILE A 250 11.64 -11.83 14.24
CA ILE A 250 11.26 -12.42 15.53
C ILE A 250 10.47 -13.72 15.32
N ARG A 251 9.54 -13.76 14.37
CA ARG A 251 8.72 -14.97 14.09
C ARG A 251 9.57 -16.16 13.66
N ARG A 252 10.68 -15.93 12.96
CA ARG A 252 11.60 -16.99 12.51
C ARG A 252 12.58 -17.46 13.59
N GLY A 253 12.52 -16.89 14.80
CA GLY A 253 13.35 -17.33 15.93
C GLY A 253 14.83 -16.93 15.82
N TYR A 254 15.14 -15.87 15.08
CA TYR A 254 16.50 -15.30 15.05
C TYR A 254 16.78 -14.34 16.22
N ALA A 255 15.82 -14.19 17.15
CA ALA A 255 15.87 -13.28 18.29
C ALA A 255 15.91 -14.09 19.60
#